data_AF-A0A6G2QYS4-F1
#
_entry.id   AF-A0A6G2QYS4-F1
#
_cell.length_a   1.000
_cell.length_b   1.000
_cell.length_c   1.000
_cell.angle_alpha   90.00
_cell.angle_beta   90.00
_cell.angle_gamma   90.00
#
_symmetry.space_group_name_H-M   'P 1'
#
loop_
_entity.id
_entity.type
_entity.pdbx_description
1 polymer ?
#
loop_
_entity_poly.entity_id
_entity_poly.type
_entity_poly.pdbx_seq_one_letter_code
_entity_poly.pdbx_strand_id
1 'polypeptide(L)'
;MAASRNASTANTNNGASTAPLRISFAKIKEPLEVPNLLALQTESFDWLLGNDAWKARVEEALENGQDVPTKSGLEEIFEEISPIEDFSGSMSLTFRDHRFEPPKNSIDECKERDFTYAAPLFVTAEFTNNETGEIKSQTVFMGDFPLMTNKGTFVINGTERVVVSQLVRSPGVYFDSSIDKTSDKDIFSAKIIPSRGAWLEMEIDKRDMVGVRIDRKRKQSVTVLLKALGWTTEQILEEFGEYESMRATLEKDHTQGQDDALLDIYRKLRPGEPPTREAAQTLLENLYFNPKRYDLAKVGRYKVNKKLGGDEPLDAGVLTTDDIIATIKYLVKLHAGETETVGESGRSIMVETDDIDHFGNRRIRNV
;
A
#
# COMPACT_ATOMS: atom_id res chain seq x y z
N MET A 1 -17.70 -23.48 67.37
CA MET A 1 -16.27 -23.38 66.97
C MET A 1 -16.24 -23.37 65.44
N ALA A 2 -16.57 -22.28 64.74
CA ALA A 2 -15.85 -21.01 64.64
C ALA A 2 -14.35 -21.21 64.36
N ALA A 3 -13.97 -21.15 63.08
CA ALA A 3 -12.67 -20.64 62.63
C ALA A 3 -12.73 -20.32 61.12
N SER A 4 -13.02 -19.06 60.83
CA SER A 4 -12.65 -18.36 59.58
C SER A 4 -11.13 -18.28 59.47
N ARG A 5 -10.60 -18.35 58.22
CA ARG A 5 -9.32 -17.82 57.67
C ARG A 5 -8.86 -18.75 56.52
N ASN A 6 -8.62 -18.33 55.28
CA ASN A 6 -8.02 -17.09 54.80
C ASN A 6 -8.68 -16.60 53.50
N ALA A 7 -9.32 -15.43 53.56
CA ALA A 7 -9.36 -14.52 52.42
C ALA A 7 -8.01 -13.80 52.39
N SER A 8 -7.03 -14.33 51.67
CA SER A 8 -5.74 -13.65 51.46
C SER A 8 -5.18 -13.99 50.10
N THR A 9 -5.74 -13.35 49.09
CA THR A 9 -5.08 -12.77 47.91
C THR A 9 -6.18 -12.10 47.10
N ALA A 10 -6.69 -10.98 47.63
CA ALA A 10 -7.35 -10.01 46.77
C ALA A 10 -6.29 -9.58 45.75
N ASN A 11 -6.50 -9.92 44.49
CA ASN A 11 -5.64 -9.45 43.41
C ASN A 11 -5.91 -7.95 43.28
N THR A 12 -5.11 -7.13 43.95
CA THR A 12 -5.15 -5.66 43.89
C THR A 12 -4.45 -5.09 42.66
N ASN A 13 -4.29 -5.89 41.60
CA ASN A 13 -3.66 -5.47 40.35
C ASN A 13 -4.65 -4.79 39.39
N ASN A 14 -5.51 -3.92 39.92
CA ASN A 14 -6.13 -2.87 39.12
C ASN A 14 -5.69 -1.55 39.77
N GLY A 15 -4.48 -1.11 39.44
CA GLY A 15 -3.79 0.04 40.04
C GLY A 15 -4.50 1.40 39.91
N ALA A 16 -5.72 1.46 39.37
CA ALA A 16 -6.49 2.69 39.23
C ALA A 16 -8.02 2.51 39.23
N SER A 17 -8.58 1.36 39.63
CA SER A 17 -10.03 1.17 39.51
C SER A 17 -10.74 1.46 40.84
N THR A 18 -11.67 2.42 40.84
CA THR A 18 -12.73 2.57 41.86
C THR A 18 -13.77 1.44 41.80
N ALA A 19 -13.46 0.36 41.08
CA ALA A 19 -14.36 -0.75 40.85
C ALA A 19 -14.66 -1.50 42.16
N PRO A 20 -15.91 -1.95 42.36
CA PRO A 20 -16.26 -2.73 43.53
C PRO A 20 -15.45 -4.03 43.58
N LEU A 21 -15.13 -4.49 44.79
CA LEU A 21 -14.40 -5.74 45.00
C LEU A 21 -15.18 -6.91 44.38
N ARG A 22 -14.59 -7.51 43.34
CA ARG A 22 -15.11 -8.71 42.67
C ARG A 22 -14.15 -9.86 42.90
N ILE A 23 -14.64 -10.94 43.51
CA ILE A 23 -13.85 -12.15 43.75
C ILE A 23 -13.67 -12.88 42.41
N SER A 24 -12.42 -13.11 42.01
CA SER A 24 -12.07 -13.91 40.84
C SER A 24 -11.75 -15.35 41.27
N PHE A 25 -12.22 -16.33 40.48
CA PHE A 25 -11.88 -17.75 40.63
C PHE A 25 -10.78 -18.19 39.66
N ALA A 26 -10.07 -17.25 39.03
CA ALA A 26 -8.99 -17.54 38.12
C ALA A 26 -7.89 -18.33 38.83
N LYS A 27 -7.55 -19.50 38.28
CA LYS A 27 -6.47 -20.36 38.79
C LYS A 27 -5.10 -20.04 38.21
N ILE A 28 -5.09 -19.36 37.06
CA ILE A 28 -3.90 -19.00 36.30
C ILE A 28 -3.64 -17.52 36.52
N LYS A 29 -2.39 -17.15 36.83
CA LYS A 29 -1.97 -15.75 36.92
C LYS A 29 -1.73 -15.22 35.50
N GLU A 30 -2.42 -14.15 35.14
CA GLU A 30 -2.21 -13.48 33.85
C GLU A 30 -0.89 -12.68 33.90
N PRO A 31 0.06 -12.94 32.98
CA PRO A 31 1.36 -12.26 32.96
C PRO A 31 1.31 -10.88 32.30
N LEU A 32 0.26 -10.60 31.52
CA LEU A 32 0.06 -9.36 30.80
C LEU A 32 -1.34 -8.82 31.13
N GLU A 33 -1.42 -7.53 31.43
CA GLU A 33 -2.69 -6.86 31.64
C GLU A 33 -3.37 -6.53 30.30
N VAL A 34 -4.69 -6.31 30.34
CA VAL A 34 -5.45 -5.90 29.15
C VAL A 34 -4.94 -4.52 28.71
N PRO A 35 -4.50 -4.35 27.45
CA PRO A 35 -4.02 -3.07 26.96
C PRO A 35 -5.15 -2.05 26.84
N ASN A 36 -4.80 -0.79 26.58
CA ASN A 36 -5.79 0.23 26.27
C ASN A 36 -6.59 -0.16 25.02
N LEU A 37 -7.90 -0.39 25.19
CA LEU A 37 -8.78 -0.85 24.11
C LEU A 37 -9.05 0.20 23.03
N LEU A 38 -8.77 1.47 23.32
CA LEU A 38 -8.87 2.57 22.34
C LEU A 38 -7.53 2.86 21.65
N ALA A 39 -6.44 2.24 22.09
CA ALA A 39 -5.08 2.49 21.59
C ALA A 39 -5.00 2.43 20.06
N LEU A 40 -5.65 1.44 19.44
CA LEU A 40 -5.64 1.27 17.99
C LEU A 40 -6.11 2.53 17.24
N GLN A 41 -7.11 3.22 17.78
CA GLN A 41 -7.69 4.43 17.20
C GLN A 41 -6.83 5.65 17.55
N THR A 42 -6.55 5.83 18.84
CA THR A 42 -5.87 7.02 19.35
C THR A 42 -4.42 7.08 18.90
N GLU A 43 -3.68 5.97 18.96
CA GLU A 43 -2.26 5.93 18.60
C GLU A 43 -2.04 6.10 17.09
N SER A 44 -2.93 5.55 16.25
CA SER A 44 -2.91 5.75 14.79
C SER A 44 -3.09 7.23 14.44
N PHE A 45 -4.06 7.88 15.08
CA PHE A 45 -4.36 9.28 14.81
C PHE A 45 -3.29 10.23 15.36
N ASP A 46 -2.73 9.92 16.53
CA ASP A 46 -1.58 10.66 17.08
C ASP A 46 -0.36 10.61 16.15
N TRP A 47 -0.06 9.43 15.56
CA TRP A 47 0.99 9.27 14.55
C TRP A 47 0.70 10.10 13.30
N LEU A 48 -0.53 10.08 12.80
CA LEU A 48 -0.93 10.87 11.64
C LEU A 48 -0.63 12.37 11.86
N LEU A 49 -1.00 12.90 13.02
CA LEU A 49 -0.82 14.31 13.35
C LEU A 49 0.63 14.66 13.71
N GLY A 50 1.39 13.73 14.28
CA GLY A 50 2.71 14.00 14.85
C GLY A 50 2.65 14.80 16.15
N ASN A 51 1.62 14.54 16.98
CA ASN A 51 1.40 15.30 18.21
C ASN A 51 2.38 14.91 19.34
N ASP A 52 2.34 15.65 20.45
CA ASP A 52 3.27 15.45 21.58
C ASP A 52 3.13 14.06 22.22
N ALA A 53 1.91 13.50 22.22
CA ALA A 53 1.68 12.16 22.75
C ALA A 53 2.38 11.07 21.90
N TRP A 54 2.35 11.18 20.58
CA TRP A 54 3.12 10.29 19.70
C TRP A 54 4.62 10.53 19.84
N LYS A 55 5.08 11.78 19.87
CA LYS A 55 6.52 12.10 20.04
C LYS A 55 7.09 11.52 21.34
N ALA A 56 6.37 11.64 22.45
CA ALA A 56 6.77 11.05 23.72
C ALA A 56 6.88 9.51 23.65
N ARG A 57 5.94 8.85 22.96
CA ARG A 57 6.01 7.39 22.74
C ARG A 57 7.20 6.98 21.87
N VAL A 58 7.51 7.77 20.84
CA VAL A 58 8.69 7.51 19.97
C VAL A 58 9.98 7.69 20.77
N GLU A 59 10.08 8.74 21.58
CA GLU A 59 11.25 8.98 22.45
C GLU A 59 11.45 7.81 23.43
N GLU A 60 10.40 7.38 24.12
CA GLU A 60 10.44 6.23 25.03
C GLU A 60 10.84 4.92 24.30
N ALA A 61 10.32 4.69 23.10
CA ALA A 61 10.66 3.51 22.30
C ALA A 61 12.14 3.50 21.86
N LEU A 62 12.66 4.66 21.44
CA LEU A 62 14.05 4.83 21.05
C LEU A 62 15.01 4.64 22.24
N GLU A 63 14.66 5.17 23.43
CA GLU A 63 15.42 4.94 24.67
C GLU A 63 15.48 3.46 25.04
N ASN A 64 14.42 2.70 24.74
CA ASN A 64 14.36 1.25 24.93
C ASN A 64 15.04 0.44 23.81
N GLY A 65 15.69 1.11 22.84
CA GLY A 65 16.40 0.47 21.73
C GLY A 65 15.48 -0.17 20.68
N GLN A 66 14.22 0.27 20.59
CA GLN A 66 13.28 -0.18 19.57
C GLN A 66 13.44 0.63 18.28
N ASP A 67 13.40 -0.06 17.14
CA ASP A 67 13.39 0.57 15.82
C ASP A 67 11.94 0.97 15.47
N VAL A 68 11.62 2.26 15.61
CA VAL A 68 10.29 2.82 15.36
C VAL A 68 10.34 3.98 14.35
N PRO A 69 9.30 4.19 13.52
CA PRO A 69 9.24 5.33 12.62
C PRO A 69 9.29 6.66 13.38
N THR A 70 10.22 7.53 13.00
CA THR A 70 10.42 8.85 13.61
C THR A 70 9.71 9.98 12.88
N LYS A 71 9.03 9.67 11.77
CA LYS A 71 8.27 10.64 10.98
C LYS A 71 6.77 10.45 11.19
N SER A 72 6.06 11.57 11.26
CA SER A 72 4.60 11.55 11.40
C SER A 72 3.93 11.30 10.05
N GLY A 73 2.67 10.85 10.06
CA GLY A 73 1.98 10.50 8.81
C GLY A 73 1.79 11.69 7.86
N LEU A 74 1.45 12.88 8.38
CA LEU A 74 1.34 14.08 7.54
C LEU A 74 2.68 14.54 6.97
N GLU A 75 3.75 14.43 7.76
CA GLU A 75 5.11 14.74 7.31
C GLU A 75 5.54 13.82 6.17
N GLU A 76 5.31 12.50 6.30
CA GLU A 76 5.57 11.53 5.24
C GLU A 76 4.84 11.89 3.94
N ILE A 77 3.56 12.29 4.04
CA ILE A 77 2.76 12.68 2.87
C ILE A 77 3.30 13.96 2.20
N PHE A 78 3.68 14.98 3.00
CA PHE A 78 4.20 16.22 2.46
C PHE A 78 5.58 16.07 1.83
N GLU A 79 6.43 15.22 2.39
CA GLU A 79 7.70 14.84 1.78
C GLU A 79 7.49 14.05 0.49
N GLU A 80 6.54 13.11 0.46
CA GLU A 80 6.28 12.27 -0.71
C GLU A 80 5.76 13.07 -1.92
N ILE A 81 4.90 14.05 -1.69
CA ILE A 81 4.35 14.88 -2.77
C ILE A 81 5.34 15.96 -3.23
N SER A 82 6.35 16.28 -2.43
CA SER A 82 7.31 17.35 -2.71
C SER A 82 8.61 16.82 -3.34
N PRO A 83 9.21 17.52 -4.33
CA PRO A 83 8.70 18.73 -4.97
C PRO A 83 7.66 18.41 -6.06
N ILE A 84 6.64 19.27 -6.12
CA ILE A 84 5.74 19.35 -7.27
C ILE A 84 6.41 20.23 -8.32
N GLU A 85 6.62 19.69 -9.52
CA GLU A 85 7.32 20.38 -10.61
C GLU A 85 6.40 20.55 -11.81
N ASP A 86 6.61 21.63 -12.56
CA ASP A 86 5.98 21.82 -13.85
C ASP A 86 6.64 20.94 -14.93
N PHE A 87 6.03 20.84 -16.11
CA PHE A 87 6.57 19.99 -17.19
C PHE A 87 7.96 20.42 -17.65
N SER A 88 8.29 21.70 -17.57
CA SER A 88 9.60 22.20 -17.99
C SER A 88 10.67 22.13 -16.90
N GLY A 89 10.29 21.83 -15.65
CA GLY A 89 11.18 21.87 -14.49
C GLY A 89 11.67 23.29 -14.15
N SER A 90 11.02 24.33 -14.69
CA SER A 90 11.35 25.73 -14.42
C SER A 90 10.78 26.19 -13.08
N MET A 91 9.73 25.55 -12.58
CA MET A 91 9.04 25.90 -11.34
C MET A 91 8.85 24.67 -10.46
N SER A 92 9.12 24.83 -9.17
CA SER A 92 8.86 23.80 -8.16
C SER A 92 8.14 24.35 -6.93
N LEU A 93 7.31 23.51 -6.31
CA LEU A 93 6.61 23.80 -5.07
C LEU A 93 6.90 22.69 -4.05
N THR A 94 7.36 23.09 -2.86
CA THR A 94 7.71 22.19 -1.76
C THR A 94 6.86 22.53 -0.54
N PHE A 95 6.37 21.51 0.16
CA PHE A 95 5.66 21.67 1.44
C PHE A 95 6.56 21.27 2.60
N ARG A 96 6.61 22.10 3.64
CA ARG A 96 7.36 21.87 4.88
C ARG A 96 6.55 22.33 6.09
N ASP A 97 6.91 21.82 7.26
CA ASP A 97 6.46 22.28 8.56
C ASP A 97 4.94 22.48 8.67
N HIS A 98 4.21 21.38 8.89
CA HIS A 98 2.79 21.47 9.19
C HIS A 98 2.55 21.82 10.67
N ARG A 99 1.52 22.61 10.93
CA ARG A 99 1.05 22.89 12.29
C ARG A 99 -0.46 23.04 12.34
N PHE A 100 -1.03 22.69 13.47
CA PHE A 100 -2.44 22.90 13.78
C PHE A 100 -2.59 24.12 14.70
N GLU A 101 -3.54 24.98 14.39
CA GLU A 101 -4.04 25.97 15.35
C GLU A 101 -5.07 25.33 16.28
N PRO A 102 -5.36 25.94 17.44
CA PRO A 102 -6.40 25.43 18.34
C PRO A 102 -7.76 25.28 17.64
N PRO A 103 -8.55 24.26 18.00
CA PRO A 103 -9.89 24.09 17.44
C PRO A 103 -10.78 25.27 17.78
N LYS A 104 -11.62 25.68 16.83
CA LYS A 104 -12.48 26.88 16.94
C LYS A 104 -13.57 26.74 18.02
N ASN A 105 -14.04 25.52 18.24
CA ASN A 105 -15.17 25.20 19.11
C ASN A 105 -14.84 23.97 19.98
N SER A 106 -15.51 23.87 21.12
CA SER A 106 -15.41 22.67 21.97
C SER A 106 -16.22 21.50 21.37
N ILE A 107 -15.93 20.28 21.81
CA ILE A 107 -16.65 19.07 21.36
C ILE A 107 -18.15 19.18 21.64
N ASP A 108 -18.54 19.69 22.81
CA ASP A 108 -19.94 19.83 23.21
C ASP A 108 -20.64 20.92 22.38
N GLU A 109 -19.98 22.05 22.14
CA GLU A 109 -20.52 23.11 21.27
C GLU A 109 -20.72 22.61 19.83
N CYS A 110 -19.78 21.80 19.32
CA CYS A 110 -19.93 21.21 17.99
C CYS A 110 -21.16 20.31 17.89
N LYS A 111 -21.47 19.55 18.95
CA LYS A 111 -22.65 18.68 19.03
C LYS A 111 -23.96 19.46 19.13
N GLU A 112 -23.97 20.54 19.91
CA GLU A 112 -25.18 21.35 20.11
C GLU A 112 -25.54 22.21 18.89
N ARG A 113 -24.53 22.66 18.13
CA ARG A 113 -24.69 23.63 17.03
C ARG A 113 -24.53 23.02 15.64
N ASP A 114 -24.50 21.69 15.55
CA ASP A 114 -24.27 20.94 14.30
C ASP A 114 -22.97 21.32 13.56
N PHE A 115 -21.91 21.67 14.29
CA PHE A 115 -20.59 21.95 13.73
C PHE A 115 -19.70 20.70 13.68
N THR A 116 -18.62 20.79 12.89
CA THR A 116 -17.57 19.77 12.86
C THR A 116 -16.44 20.15 13.83
N TYR A 117 -16.02 19.22 14.68
CA TYR A 117 -14.88 19.43 15.58
C TYR A 117 -13.56 19.30 14.78
N ALA A 118 -12.94 20.43 14.49
CA ALA A 118 -11.78 20.53 13.63
C ALA A 118 -10.81 21.64 14.07
N ALA A 119 -9.56 21.51 13.65
CA ALA A 119 -8.49 22.49 13.85
C ALA A 119 -7.96 23.01 12.50
N PRO A 120 -7.69 24.31 12.36
CA PRO A 120 -7.05 24.85 11.16
C PRO A 120 -5.65 24.25 10.93
N LEU A 121 -5.40 23.68 9.76
CA LEU A 121 -4.10 23.16 9.35
C LEU A 121 -3.37 24.20 8.49
N PHE A 122 -2.14 24.53 8.88
CA PHE A 122 -1.24 25.39 8.13
C PHE A 122 0.04 24.64 7.76
N VAL A 123 0.55 24.93 6.57
CA VAL A 123 1.79 24.36 6.04
C VAL A 123 2.63 25.48 5.44
N THR A 124 3.94 25.40 5.57
CA THR A 124 4.87 26.32 4.90
C THR A 124 5.11 25.83 3.48
N ALA A 125 4.64 26.58 2.49
CA ALA A 125 4.84 26.29 1.08
C ALA A 125 6.00 27.14 0.53
N GLU A 126 6.98 26.50 -0.09
CA GLU A 126 8.12 27.13 -0.73
C GLU A 126 8.02 26.95 -2.24
N PHE A 127 7.76 28.05 -2.94
CA PHE A 127 7.82 28.11 -4.40
C PHE A 127 9.23 28.52 -4.84
N THR A 128 9.85 27.73 -5.71
CA THR A 128 11.17 28.02 -6.29
C THR A 128 11.05 28.14 -7.80
N ASN A 129 11.45 29.29 -8.33
CA ASN A 129 11.69 29.45 -9.76
C ASN A 129 13.14 29.07 -10.06
N ASN A 130 13.35 27.97 -10.77
CA ASN A 130 14.67 27.42 -11.08
C ASN A 130 15.43 28.24 -12.13
N GLU A 131 14.75 29.09 -12.91
CA GLU A 131 15.39 29.98 -13.89
C GLU A 131 15.96 31.24 -13.22
N THR A 132 15.22 31.82 -12.28
CA THR A 132 15.62 33.07 -11.59
C THR A 132 16.32 32.83 -10.26
N GLY A 133 16.17 31.63 -9.67
CA GLY A 133 16.60 31.31 -8.32
C GLY A 133 15.75 31.96 -7.22
N GLU A 134 14.61 32.58 -7.57
CA GLU A 134 13.74 33.24 -6.59
C GLU A 134 12.96 32.19 -5.78
N ILE A 135 13.10 32.24 -4.46
CA ILE A 135 12.36 31.40 -3.51
C ILE A 135 11.34 32.28 -2.78
N LYS A 136 10.06 31.91 -2.88
CA LYS A 136 8.96 32.52 -2.13
C LYS A 136 8.42 31.52 -1.13
N SER A 137 8.60 31.82 0.16
CA SER A 137 8.02 31.04 1.25
C SER A 137 6.78 31.74 1.77
N GLN A 138 5.68 30.99 1.91
CA GLN A 138 4.43 31.48 2.45
C GLN A 138 3.78 30.41 3.32
N THR A 139 3.22 30.81 4.46
CA THR A 139 2.31 29.94 5.20
C THR A 139 0.95 29.87 4.50
N VAL A 140 0.54 28.67 4.12
CA VAL A 140 -0.72 28.39 3.42
C VAL A 140 -1.68 27.69 4.38
N PHE A 141 -2.92 28.17 4.41
CA PHE A 141 -4.02 27.46 5.07
C PHE A 141 -4.49 26.31 4.18
N MET A 142 -4.36 25.08 4.68
CA MET A 142 -4.73 23.86 3.95
C MET A 142 -6.21 23.49 4.11
N GLY A 143 -6.83 23.93 5.21
CA GLY A 143 -8.22 23.62 5.53
C GLY A 143 -8.43 23.36 7.02
N ASP A 144 -9.70 23.26 7.42
CA ASP A 144 -10.07 22.80 8.75
C ASP A 144 -10.00 21.26 8.77
N PHE A 145 -9.14 20.70 9.62
CA PHE A 145 -8.88 19.26 9.72
C PHE A 145 -9.64 18.65 10.90
N PRO A 146 -10.52 17.65 10.68
CA PRO A 146 -11.27 17.02 11.77
C PRO A 146 -10.36 16.37 12.82
N LEU A 147 -10.63 16.63 14.10
CA LEU A 147 -9.85 16.07 15.20
C LEU A 147 -10.59 14.90 15.87
N MET A 148 -9.82 13.92 16.32
CA MET A 148 -10.32 12.82 17.13
C MET A 148 -10.56 13.29 18.57
N THR A 149 -11.70 12.90 19.15
CA THR A 149 -12.01 13.15 20.56
C THR A 149 -11.25 12.18 21.46
N ASN A 150 -11.26 12.45 22.78
CA ASN A 150 -10.72 11.53 23.79
C ASN A 150 -11.42 10.15 23.84
N LYS A 151 -12.55 9.98 23.14
CA LYS A 151 -13.27 8.70 23.04
C LYS A 151 -12.88 7.88 21.80
N GLY A 152 -11.98 8.38 20.96
CA GLY A 152 -11.64 7.74 19.69
C GLY A 152 -12.70 7.96 18.60
N THR A 153 -13.46 9.06 18.68
CA THR A 153 -14.56 9.39 17.77
C THR A 153 -14.32 10.73 17.07
N PHE A 154 -15.11 11.06 16.06
CA PHE A 154 -15.10 12.35 15.36
C PHE A 154 -16.49 12.99 15.46
N VAL A 155 -16.56 14.31 15.62
CA VAL A 155 -17.83 15.04 15.51
C VAL A 155 -17.88 15.71 14.14
N ILE A 156 -18.75 15.22 13.26
CA ILE A 156 -18.95 15.75 11.91
C ILE A 156 -20.39 16.24 11.79
N ASN A 157 -20.57 17.55 11.60
CA ASN A 157 -21.87 18.22 11.55
C ASN A 157 -22.77 17.82 12.73
N GLY A 158 -22.29 18.00 13.96
CA GLY A 158 -22.98 17.65 15.20
C GLY A 158 -23.04 16.16 15.54
N THR A 159 -22.82 15.29 14.56
CA THR A 159 -22.97 13.84 14.72
C THR A 159 -21.65 13.19 15.07
N GLU A 160 -21.66 12.39 16.15
CA GLU A 160 -20.50 11.58 16.54
C GLU A 160 -20.36 10.35 15.63
N ARG A 161 -19.16 10.13 15.10
CA ARG A 161 -18.82 9.10 14.11
C ARG A 161 -17.56 8.36 14.55
N VAL A 162 -17.44 7.11 14.12
CA VAL A 162 -16.26 6.28 14.33
C VAL A 162 -15.73 5.85 12.98
N VAL A 163 -14.42 6.02 12.77
CA VAL A 163 -13.74 5.49 11.60
C VAL A 163 -13.34 4.05 11.90
N VAL A 164 -13.90 3.11 11.14
CA VAL A 164 -13.67 1.67 11.36
C VAL A 164 -12.41 1.24 10.62
N SER A 165 -11.47 0.61 11.33
CA SER A 165 -10.29 0.01 10.70
C SER A 165 -10.70 -1.02 9.64
N GLN A 166 -10.05 -0.95 8.48
CA GLN A 166 -10.37 -1.80 7.34
C GLN A 166 -9.32 -2.90 7.18
N LEU A 167 -9.77 -4.13 6.95
CA LEU A 167 -8.88 -5.21 6.56
C LEU A 167 -8.75 -5.21 5.03
N VAL A 168 -7.57 -4.83 4.54
CA VAL A 168 -7.27 -4.74 3.10
C VAL A 168 -6.17 -5.73 2.73
N ARG A 169 -6.02 -6.02 1.44
CA ARG A 169 -4.88 -6.83 0.96
C ARG A 169 -3.58 -6.07 1.18
N SER A 170 -2.56 -6.78 1.65
CA SER A 170 -1.22 -6.21 1.79
C SER A 170 -0.60 -5.97 0.40
N PRO A 171 0.29 -4.99 0.23
CA PRO A 171 1.02 -4.84 -1.02
C PRO A 171 1.90 -6.07 -1.29
N GLY A 172 2.08 -6.42 -2.56
CA GLY A 172 2.84 -7.59 -2.98
C GLY A 172 2.30 -8.24 -4.24
N VAL A 173 2.90 -9.37 -4.62
CA VAL A 173 2.45 -10.23 -5.71
C VAL A 173 1.75 -11.46 -5.15
N TYR A 174 0.60 -11.82 -5.74
CA TYR A 174 -0.24 -12.93 -5.31
C TYR A 174 -0.61 -13.80 -6.49
N PHE A 175 -0.52 -15.11 -6.31
CA PHE A 175 -0.91 -16.11 -7.30
C PHE A 175 -2.14 -16.86 -6.83
N ASP A 176 -3.06 -17.15 -7.74
CA ASP A 176 -4.33 -17.82 -7.43
C ASP A 176 -4.70 -18.78 -8.56
N SER A 177 -5.44 -19.84 -8.23
CA SER A 177 -6.00 -20.80 -9.18
C SER A 177 -7.49 -20.96 -8.92
N SER A 178 -8.29 -20.77 -9.96
CA SER A 178 -9.75 -20.87 -9.89
C SER A 178 -10.29 -21.64 -11.07
N ILE A 179 -11.28 -22.52 -10.82
CA ILE A 179 -11.91 -23.30 -11.88
C ILE A 179 -12.83 -22.38 -12.70
N ASP A 180 -12.69 -22.37 -14.03
CA ASP A 180 -13.62 -21.64 -14.89
C ASP A 180 -15.04 -22.23 -14.79
N LYS A 181 -16.06 -21.37 -14.72
CA LYS A 181 -17.45 -21.85 -14.55
C LYS A 181 -18.03 -22.53 -15.79
N THR A 182 -17.42 -22.33 -16.96
CA THR A 182 -17.94 -22.79 -18.26
C THR A 182 -17.10 -23.90 -18.88
N SER A 183 -15.89 -24.13 -18.36
CA SER A 183 -14.99 -25.18 -18.79
C SER A 183 -14.33 -25.82 -17.57
N ASP A 184 -14.05 -27.11 -17.60
CA ASP A 184 -13.33 -27.83 -16.55
C ASP A 184 -11.80 -27.55 -16.58
N LYS A 185 -11.43 -26.28 -16.82
CA LYS A 185 -10.06 -25.80 -16.86
C LYS A 185 -9.82 -24.81 -15.74
N ASP A 186 -8.63 -24.89 -15.16
CA ASP A 186 -8.16 -23.94 -14.17
C ASP A 186 -7.67 -22.66 -14.85
N ILE A 187 -8.07 -21.53 -14.28
CA ILE A 187 -7.57 -20.20 -14.59
C ILE A 187 -6.57 -19.83 -13.51
N PHE A 188 -5.33 -19.63 -13.93
CA PHE A 188 -4.27 -19.16 -13.06
C PHE A 188 -4.16 -17.64 -13.20
N SER A 189 -4.01 -16.94 -12.08
CA SER A 189 -3.87 -15.48 -12.08
C SER A 189 -2.75 -15.02 -11.18
N ALA A 190 -2.09 -13.93 -11.58
CA ALA A 190 -1.13 -13.20 -10.78
C ALA A 190 -1.58 -11.75 -10.62
N LYS A 191 -1.51 -11.21 -9.40
CA LYS A 191 -1.90 -9.82 -9.11
C LYS A 191 -0.78 -9.12 -8.36
N ILE A 192 -0.22 -8.09 -8.97
CA ILE A 192 0.70 -7.17 -8.30
C ILE A 192 -0.11 -6.00 -7.75
N ILE A 193 -0.17 -5.92 -6.43
CA ILE A 193 -0.95 -4.92 -5.69
C ILE A 193 0.04 -3.94 -5.03
N PRO A 194 0.09 -2.67 -5.46
CA PRO A 194 0.90 -1.67 -4.78
C PRO A 194 0.26 -1.16 -3.48
N SER A 195 1.06 -0.45 -2.68
CA SER A 195 0.53 0.38 -1.60
C SER A 195 -0.21 1.60 -2.16
N ARG A 196 0.36 2.22 -3.20
CA ARG A 196 -0.18 3.34 -3.96
C ARG A 196 0.16 3.17 -5.45
N GLY A 197 -0.80 3.38 -6.35
CA GLY A 197 -0.58 3.30 -7.79
C GLY A 197 -1.49 2.29 -8.50
N ALA A 198 -1.20 2.03 -9.77
CA ALA A 198 -2.01 1.19 -10.65
C ALA A 198 -1.81 -0.31 -10.37
N TRP A 199 -2.86 -1.12 -10.50
CA TRP A 199 -2.70 -2.58 -10.40
C TRP A 199 -2.14 -3.15 -11.71
N LEU A 200 -1.36 -4.23 -11.59
CA LEU A 200 -0.97 -5.06 -12.73
C LEU A 200 -1.48 -6.48 -12.49
N GLU A 201 -2.36 -6.94 -13.36
CA GLU A 201 -3.01 -8.25 -13.24
C GLU A 201 -2.70 -9.09 -14.47
N MET A 202 -2.30 -10.34 -14.27
CA MET A 202 -2.01 -11.30 -15.34
C MET A 202 -2.87 -12.54 -15.13
N GLU A 203 -3.29 -13.19 -16.20
CA GLU A 203 -4.06 -14.43 -16.14
C GLU A 203 -3.71 -15.35 -17.30
N ILE A 204 -3.74 -16.66 -17.05
CA ILE A 204 -3.81 -17.69 -18.08
C ILE A 204 -5.26 -18.14 -18.14
N ASP A 205 -5.93 -17.80 -19.24
CA ASP A 205 -7.34 -18.10 -19.40
C ASP A 205 -7.59 -19.54 -19.88
N LYS A 206 -8.86 -19.94 -19.96
CA LYS A 206 -9.26 -21.28 -20.44
C LYS A 206 -8.82 -21.65 -21.86
N ARG A 207 -8.34 -20.68 -22.66
CA ARG A 207 -7.80 -20.90 -24.00
C ARG A 207 -6.27 -21.03 -23.96
N ASP A 208 -5.70 -21.19 -22.77
CA ASP A 208 -4.27 -21.31 -22.48
C ASP A 208 -3.48 -20.08 -22.98
N MET A 209 -4.11 -18.90 -22.98
CA MET A 209 -3.46 -17.65 -23.40
C MET A 209 -3.14 -16.78 -22.19
N VAL A 210 -1.94 -16.20 -22.19
CA VAL A 210 -1.46 -15.31 -21.14
C VAL A 210 -1.88 -13.88 -21.45
N GLY A 211 -2.82 -13.38 -20.64
CA GLY A 211 -3.34 -12.03 -20.73
C GLY A 211 -2.83 -11.13 -19.61
N VAL A 212 -2.85 -9.83 -19.86
CA VAL A 212 -2.54 -8.79 -18.88
C VAL A 212 -3.63 -7.71 -18.86
N ARG A 213 -3.94 -7.19 -17.68
CA ARG A 213 -4.77 -6.00 -17.44
C ARG A 213 -3.94 -4.96 -16.68
N ILE A 214 -3.77 -3.82 -17.32
CA ILE A 214 -3.11 -2.63 -16.77
C ILE A 214 -4.20 -1.74 -16.19
N ASP A 215 -4.11 -1.36 -14.92
CA ASP A 215 -5.05 -0.46 -14.24
C ASP A 215 -6.54 -0.86 -14.41
N ARG A 216 -6.81 -2.16 -14.30
CA ARG A 216 -8.16 -2.75 -14.45
C ARG A 216 -8.84 -2.43 -15.80
N LYS A 217 -8.07 -2.10 -16.83
CA LYS A 217 -8.56 -1.87 -18.19
C LYS A 217 -8.74 -3.18 -18.95
N ARG A 218 -9.07 -3.06 -20.24
CA ARG A 218 -9.31 -4.19 -21.13
C ARG A 218 -8.09 -5.11 -21.20
N LYS A 219 -8.36 -6.42 -21.23
CA LYS A 219 -7.32 -7.45 -21.35
C LYS A 219 -6.56 -7.33 -22.67
N GLN A 220 -5.25 -7.53 -22.59
CA GLN A 220 -4.32 -7.57 -23.71
C GLN A 220 -3.46 -8.83 -23.61
N SER A 221 -2.81 -9.24 -24.70
CA SER A 221 -1.79 -10.29 -24.62
C SER A 221 -0.61 -9.81 -23.79
N VAL A 222 -0.03 -10.67 -22.95
CA VAL A 222 1.12 -10.31 -22.12
C VAL A 222 2.34 -9.90 -22.97
N THR A 223 2.46 -10.46 -24.17
CA THR A 223 3.53 -10.15 -25.13
C THR A 223 3.51 -8.70 -25.59
N VAL A 224 2.35 -8.04 -25.59
CA VAL A 224 2.23 -6.60 -25.87
C VAL A 224 2.92 -5.80 -24.76
N LEU A 225 2.75 -6.18 -23.50
CA LEU A 225 3.46 -5.53 -22.39
C LEU A 225 4.97 -5.76 -22.49
N LEU A 226 5.41 -7.00 -22.76
CA LEU A 226 6.84 -7.31 -22.92
C LEU A 226 7.48 -6.48 -24.04
N LYS A 227 6.84 -6.41 -25.21
CA LYS A 227 7.29 -5.58 -26.34
C LYS A 227 7.33 -4.10 -25.97
N ALA A 228 6.32 -3.60 -25.26
CA ALA A 228 6.29 -2.20 -24.80
C ALA A 228 7.45 -1.88 -23.83
N LEU A 229 7.85 -2.84 -23.00
CA LEU A 229 9.03 -2.78 -22.12
C LEU A 229 10.36 -2.94 -22.88
N GLY A 230 10.33 -3.15 -24.20
CA GLY A 230 11.50 -3.18 -25.07
C GLY A 230 12.00 -4.58 -25.42
N TRP A 231 11.28 -5.64 -25.04
CA TRP A 231 11.67 -7.00 -25.38
C TRP A 231 11.37 -7.32 -26.85
N THR A 232 12.31 -7.98 -27.53
CA THR A 232 12.08 -8.50 -28.87
C THR A 232 11.35 -9.84 -28.83
N THR A 233 10.72 -10.21 -29.94
CA THR A 233 10.05 -11.51 -30.10
C THR A 233 11.01 -12.68 -29.83
N GLU A 234 12.29 -12.54 -30.23
CA GLU A 234 13.33 -13.54 -30.02
C GLU A 234 13.65 -13.71 -28.54
N GLN A 235 13.81 -12.61 -27.79
CA GLN A 235 14.05 -12.65 -26.35
C GLN A 235 12.86 -13.27 -25.60
N ILE A 236 11.64 -12.97 -26.01
CA ILE A 236 10.43 -13.57 -25.44
C ILE A 236 10.42 -15.09 -25.68
N LEU A 237 10.80 -15.55 -26.88
CA LEU A 237 10.88 -16.97 -27.20
C LEU A 237 12.03 -17.68 -26.47
N GLU A 238 13.16 -17.01 -26.28
CA GLU A 238 14.29 -17.56 -25.53
C GLU A 238 13.90 -17.80 -24.06
N GLU A 239 13.23 -16.83 -23.43
CA GLU A 239 12.88 -16.91 -22.01
C GLU A 239 11.63 -17.77 -21.74
N PHE A 240 10.64 -17.73 -22.64
CA PHE A 240 9.31 -18.33 -22.40
C PHE A 240 8.89 -19.39 -23.42
N GLY A 241 9.70 -19.68 -24.43
CA GLY A 241 9.34 -20.54 -25.56
C GLY A 241 9.13 -22.01 -25.21
N GLU A 242 9.52 -22.45 -24.01
CA GLU A 242 9.21 -23.79 -23.49
C GLU A 242 7.73 -23.95 -23.10
N TYR A 243 7.03 -22.84 -22.79
CA TYR A 243 5.63 -22.86 -22.35
C TYR A 243 4.68 -22.65 -23.54
N GLU A 244 3.84 -23.64 -23.83
CA GLU A 244 2.89 -23.58 -24.94
C GLU A 244 1.91 -22.41 -24.82
N SER A 245 1.54 -22.03 -23.59
CA SER A 245 0.68 -20.86 -23.35
C SER A 245 1.30 -19.55 -23.85
N MET A 246 2.62 -19.40 -23.71
CA MET A 246 3.35 -18.23 -24.20
C MET A 246 3.52 -18.26 -25.71
N ARG A 247 3.81 -19.42 -26.31
CA ARG A 247 3.87 -19.59 -27.76
C ARG A 247 2.53 -19.25 -28.43
N ALA A 248 1.43 -19.80 -27.93
CA ALA A 248 0.09 -19.56 -28.44
C ALA A 248 -0.33 -18.09 -28.28
N THR A 249 0.12 -17.43 -27.21
CA THR A 249 -0.11 -16.00 -26.99
C THR A 249 0.65 -15.14 -27.99
N LEU A 250 1.92 -15.47 -28.25
CA LEU A 250 2.77 -14.76 -29.19
C LEU A 250 2.30 -14.91 -30.64
N GLU A 251 1.80 -16.08 -31.03
CA GLU A 251 1.25 -16.32 -32.38
C GLU A 251 0.01 -15.46 -32.66
N LYS A 252 -0.81 -15.19 -31.63
CA LYS A 252 -2.02 -14.37 -31.74
C LYS A 252 -1.77 -12.88 -31.51
N ASP A 253 -0.54 -12.50 -31.19
CA ASP A 253 -0.17 -11.10 -31.00
C ASP A 253 -0.10 -10.40 -32.35
N HIS A 254 -0.84 -9.30 -32.48
CA HIS A 254 -0.89 -8.51 -33.70
C HIS A 254 0.19 -7.43 -33.77
N THR A 255 0.88 -7.16 -32.66
CA THR A 255 1.89 -6.11 -32.57
C THR A 255 3.24 -6.59 -33.09
N GLN A 256 3.93 -5.77 -33.89
CA GLN A 256 5.22 -6.18 -34.50
C GLN A 256 6.46 -5.66 -33.78
N GLY A 257 6.33 -4.63 -32.93
CA GLY A 257 7.46 -4.04 -32.23
C GLY A 257 7.04 -3.15 -31.07
N GLN A 258 8.03 -2.56 -30.39
CA GLN A 258 7.83 -1.77 -29.17
C GLN A 258 6.87 -0.59 -29.38
N ASP A 259 7.03 0.16 -30.47
CA ASP A 259 6.22 1.35 -30.72
C ASP A 259 4.74 1.01 -30.92
N ASP A 260 4.45 -0.03 -31.71
CA ASP A 260 3.08 -0.48 -31.94
C ASP A 260 2.43 -1.01 -30.65
N ALA A 261 3.20 -1.74 -29.84
CA ALA A 261 2.75 -2.22 -28.54
C ALA A 261 2.46 -1.08 -27.56
N LEU A 262 3.32 -0.06 -27.49
CA LEU A 262 3.09 1.15 -26.70
C LEU A 262 1.81 1.88 -27.13
N LEU A 263 1.60 2.05 -28.45
CA LEU A 263 0.41 2.70 -28.98
C LEU A 263 -0.87 1.89 -28.69
N ASP A 264 -0.81 0.56 -28.76
CA ASP A 264 -1.94 -0.32 -28.43
C ASP A 264 -2.33 -0.22 -26.93
N ILE A 265 -1.33 -0.22 -26.04
CA ILE A 265 -1.53 0.02 -24.60
C ILE A 265 -2.16 1.41 -24.37
N TYR A 266 -1.65 2.45 -25.02
CA TYR A 266 -2.16 3.82 -24.88
C TYR A 266 -3.62 3.94 -25.29
N ARG A 267 -4.00 3.39 -26.46
CA ARG A 267 -5.38 3.43 -26.97
C ARG A 267 -6.38 2.78 -26.00
N LYS A 268 -5.97 1.72 -25.29
CA LYS A 268 -6.83 1.02 -24.32
C LYS A 268 -6.90 1.71 -22.97
N LEU A 269 -5.83 2.38 -22.55
CA LEU A 269 -5.79 3.16 -21.31
C LEU A 269 -6.56 4.48 -21.44
N ARG A 270 -6.38 5.18 -22.58
CA ARG A 270 -6.93 6.50 -22.86
C ARG A 270 -7.69 6.51 -24.19
N PRO A 271 -8.91 5.93 -24.24
CA PRO A 271 -9.71 5.92 -25.45
C PRO A 271 -10.13 7.36 -25.81
N GLY A 272 -9.72 7.83 -26.99
CA GLY A 272 -10.08 9.15 -27.52
C GLY A 272 -8.94 10.17 -27.54
N GLU A 273 -7.83 9.90 -26.88
CA GLU A 273 -6.61 10.73 -27.01
C GLU A 273 -5.76 10.23 -28.20
N PRO A 274 -5.19 11.12 -29.02
CA PRO A 274 -4.31 10.72 -30.12
C PRO A 274 -3.05 10.05 -29.55
N PRO A 275 -2.72 8.81 -29.95
CA PRO A 275 -1.60 8.08 -29.38
C PRO A 275 -0.29 8.55 -30.05
N THR A 276 0.68 8.99 -29.25
CA THR A 276 2.08 9.19 -29.68
C THR A 276 2.99 8.25 -28.92
N ARG A 277 4.14 7.90 -29.51
CA ARG A 277 5.11 6.98 -28.91
C ARG A 277 5.61 7.50 -27.57
N GLU A 278 5.98 8.78 -27.52
CA GLU A 278 6.56 9.44 -26.35
C GLU A 278 5.54 9.54 -25.22
N ALA A 279 4.29 9.86 -25.54
CA ALA A 279 3.22 9.91 -24.55
C ALA A 279 2.90 8.52 -23.98
N ALA A 280 2.93 7.49 -24.84
CA ALA A 280 2.70 6.11 -24.42
C ALA A 280 3.81 5.56 -23.52
N GLN A 281 5.07 5.82 -23.88
CA GLN A 281 6.22 5.44 -23.06
C GLN A 281 6.18 6.17 -21.70
N THR A 282 5.96 7.48 -21.72
CA THR A 282 5.83 8.30 -20.51
C THR A 282 4.67 7.85 -19.63
N LEU A 283 3.55 7.42 -20.22
CA LEU A 283 2.41 6.90 -19.48
C LEU A 283 2.77 5.59 -18.77
N LEU A 284 3.40 4.64 -19.47
CA LEU A 284 3.81 3.36 -18.89
C LEU A 284 4.84 3.56 -17.76
N GLU A 285 5.82 4.44 -17.98
CA GLU A 285 6.82 4.83 -16.98
C GLU A 285 6.16 5.37 -15.71
N ASN A 286 5.22 6.30 -15.90
CA ASN A 286 4.48 6.90 -14.81
C ASN A 286 3.55 5.94 -14.08
N LEU A 287 3.17 4.82 -14.69
CA LEU A 287 2.26 3.86 -14.07
C LEU A 287 2.97 2.92 -13.10
N TYR A 288 4.23 2.56 -13.36
CA TYR A 288 4.90 1.48 -12.62
C TYR A 288 6.32 1.81 -12.13
N PHE A 289 7.02 2.71 -12.81
CA PHE A 289 8.45 2.98 -12.60
C PHE A 289 8.72 4.36 -11.99
N ASN A 290 7.71 5.25 -11.94
CA ASN A 290 7.84 6.57 -11.32
C ASN A 290 7.47 6.54 -9.81
N PRO A 291 8.40 6.82 -8.89
CA PRO A 291 8.15 6.81 -7.44
C PRO A 291 7.10 7.84 -7.01
N LYS A 292 6.95 8.96 -7.74
CA LYS A 292 5.91 9.96 -7.45
C LYS A 292 4.50 9.39 -7.67
N ARG A 293 4.33 8.34 -8.49
CA ARG A 293 3.00 7.81 -8.89
C ARG A 293 2.75 6.37 -8.50
N TYR A 294 3.81 5.63 -8.16
CA TYR A 294 3.75 4.23 -7.80
C TYR A 294 4.63 3.94 -6.59
N ASP A 295 4.11 3.18 -5.62
CA ASP A 295 4.84 2.73 -4.44
C ASP A 295 4.29 1.40 -3.89
N LEU A 296 5.18 0.43 -3.70
CA LEU A 296 4.95 -0.85 -3.02
C LEU A 296 5.03 -0.72 -1.49
N ALA A 297 5.64 0.35 -0.99
CA ALA A 297 6.17 0.49 0.36
C ALA A 297 7.20 -0.60 0.71
N LYS A 298 7.96 -0.40 1.79
CA LYS A 298 8.97 -1.35 2.28
C LYS A 298 8.42 -2.77 2.45
N VAL A 299 7.20 -2.88 2.98
CA VAL A 299 6.52 -4.17 3.18
C VAL A 299 6.18 -4.84 1.85
N GLY A 300 5.71 -4.08 0.85
CA GLY A 300 5.39 -4.64 -0.46
C GLY A 300 6.63 -5.12 -1.18
N ARG A 301 7.69 -4.31 -1.22
CA ARG A 301 8.99 -4.67 -1.79
C ARG A 301 9.57 -5.92 -1.13
N TYR A 302 9.56 -6.00 0.20
CA TYR A 302 9.94 -7.21 0.93
C TYR A 302 9.13 -8.44 0.49
N LYS A 303 7.80 -8.31 0.35
CA LYS A 303 6.94 -9.42 -0.06
C LYS A 303 7.18 -9.86 -1.50
N VAL A 304 7.40 -8.91 -2.43
CA VAL A 304 7.76 -9.21 -3.82
C VAL A 304 9.09 -9.95 -3.88
N ASN A 305 10.14 -9.41 -3.25
CA ASN A 305 11.46 -10.03 -3.20
C ASN A 305 11.42 -11.44 -2.60
N LYS A 306 10.66 -11.62 -1.52
CA LYS A 306 10.51 -12.93 -0.89
C LYS A 306 9.77 -13.93 -1.78
N LYS A 307 8.73 -13.50 -2.51
CA LYS A 307 7.90 -14.37 -3.34
C LYS A 307 8.54 -14.71 -4.68
N LEU A 308 9.28 -13.77 -5.28
CA LEU A 308 9.92 -13.93 -6.59
C LEU A 308 11.44 -14.20 -6.50
N GLY A 309 12.00 -14.18 -5.30
CA GLY A 309 13.42 -14.37 -5.04
C GLY A 309 14.31 -13.26 -5.59
N GLY A 310 13.79 -12.04 -5.65
CA GLY A 310 14.57 -10.83 -5.92
C GLY A 310 15.38 -10.37 -4.70
N ASP A 311 16.35 -9.50 -4.94
CA ASP A 311 17.25 -8.93 -3.93
C ASP A 311 17.31 -7.39 -3.96
N GLU A 312 16.35 -6.76 -4.66
CA GLU A 312 16.20 -5.31 -4.70
C GLU A 312 16.15 -4.68 -3.29
N PRO A 313 16.75 -3.50 -3.08
CA PRO A 313 16.70 -2.81 -1.79
C PRO A 313 15.27 -2.58 -1.30
N LEU A 314 15.04 -2.65 0.02
CA LEU A 314 13.68 -2.49 0.58
C LEU A 314 13.10 -1.09 0.42
N ASP A 315 13.94 -0.10 0.18
CA ASP A 315 13.60 1.29 -0.15
C ASP A 315 13.28 1.49 -1.64
N ALA A 316 13.51 0.49 -2.50
CA ALA A 316 13.07 0.51 -3.90
C ALA A 316 11.54 0.31 -3.98
N GLY A 317 10.78 1.39 -3.79
CA GLY A 317 9.31 1.36 -3.76
C GLY A 317 8.64 1.12 -5.12
N VAL A 318 9.32 1.36 -6.24
CA VAL A 318 8.77 1.18 -7.60
C VAL A 318 9.02 -0.23 -8.11
N LEU A 319 8.17 -0.75 -9.02
CA LEU A 319 8.44 -2.03 -9.68
C LEU A 319 9.69 -1.94 -10.57
N THR A 320 10.32 -3.07 -10.83
CA THR A 320 11.33 -3.23 -11.88
C THR A 320 10.76 -4.02 -13.04
N THR A 321 11.41 -3.93 -14.21
CA THR A 321 11.07 -4.78 -15.37
C THR A 321 11.24 -6.26 -15.01
N ASP A 322 12.27 -6.56 -14.22
CA ASP A 322 12.61 -7.89 -13.72
C ASP A 322 11.52 -8.45 -12.80
N ASP A 323 10.93 -7.65 -11.92
CA ASP A 323 9.75 -8.04 -11.11
C ASP A 323 8.59 -8.52 -12.00
N ILE A 324 8.34 -7.83 -13.12
CA ILE A 324 7.27 -8.15 -14.05
C ILE A 324 7.57 -9.46 -14.79
N ILE A 325 8.81 -9.63 -15.29
CA ILE A 325 9.25 -10.84 -15.98
C ILE A 325 9.20 -12.04 -15.05
N ALA A 326 9.74 -11.91 -13.83
CA ALA A 326 9.71 -12.96 -12.81
C ALA A 326 8.27 -13.34 -12.43
N THR A 327 7.35 -12.37 -12.37
CA THR A 327 5.92 -12.64 -12.15
C THR A 327 5.31 -13.45 -13.29
N ILE A 328 5.61 -13.11 -14.55
CA ILE A 328 5.13 -13.86 -15.74
C ILE A 328 5.70 -15.27 -15.71
N LYS A 329 7.00 -15.41 -15.44
CA LYS A 329 7.71 -16.71 -15.35
C LYS A 329 7.12 -17.60 -14.28
N TYR A 330 6.86 -17.05 -13.09
CA TYR A 330 6.21 -17.78 -12.02
C TYR A 330 4.80 -18.25 -12.42
N LEU A 331 4.02 -17.38 -13.07
CA LEU A 331 2.66 -17.71 -13.52
C LEU A 331 2.62 -18.84 -14.55
N VAL A 332 3.53 -18.83 -15.54
CA VAL A 332 3.56 -19.88 -16.58
C VAL A 332 4.06 -21.22 -16.03
N LYS A 333 5.02 -21.19 -15.09
CA LYS A 333 5.48 -22.39 -14.35
C LYS A 333 4.36 -22.99 -13.50
N LEU A 334 3.62 -22.14 -12.79
CA LEU A 334 2.48 -22.57 -11.97
C LEU A 334 1.42 -23.26 -12.85
N HIS A 335 1.12 -22.72 -14.02
CA HIS A 335 0.21 -23.35 -14.98
C HIS A 335 0.77 -24.64 -15.60
N ALA A 336 2.10 -24.74 -15.79
CA ALA A 336 2.76 -25.96 -16.26
C ALA A 336 2.81 -27.07 -15.19
N GLY A 337 2.40 -26.78 -13.95
CA GLY A 337 2.44 -27.72 -12.83
C GLY A 337 3.82 -27.88 -12.22
N GLU A 338 4.75 -26.96 -12.50
CA GLU A 338 6.06 -26.93 -11.87
C GLU A 338 5.97 -26.42 -10.43
N THR A 339 6.75 -27.01 -9.54
CA THR A 339 6.71 -26.71 -8.10
C THR A 339 7.91 -25.90 -7.61
N GLU A 340 8.91 -25.70 -8.46
CA GLU A 340 10.16 -25.01 -8.10
C GLU A 340 10.60 -24.08 -9.22
N THR A 341 11.15 -22.93 -8.84
CA THR A 341 11.83 -22.01 -9.74
C THR A 341 13.05 -21.43 -9.06
N VAL A 342 13.99 -20.93 -9.85
CA VAL A 342 15.14 -20.18 -9.36
C VAL A 342 14.85 -18.70 -9.59
N GLY A 343 14.86 -17.91 -8.51
CA GLY A 343 14.79 -16.45 -8.59
C GLY A 343 16.09 -15.86 -9.12
N GLU A 344 16.09 -14.58 -9.47
CA GLU A 344 17.26 -13.90 -10.03
C GLU A 344 18.47 -13.92 -9.09
N SER A 345 18.23 -13.88 -7.78
CA SER A 345 19.27 -14.02 -6.76
C SER A 345 19.89 -15.44 -6.67
N GLY A 346 19.48 -16.37 -7.54
CA GLY A 346 19.91 -17.77 -7.53
C GLY A 346 19.25 -18.62 -6.44
N ARG A 347 18.29 -18.07 -5.70
CA ARG A 347 17.55 -18.77 -4.64
C ARG A 347 16.50 -19.68 -5.25
N SER A 348 16.40 -20.91 -4.75
CA SER A 348 15.27 -21.80 -5.04
C SER A 348 14.01 -21.29 -4.32
N ILE A 349 12.90 -21.25 -5.05
CA ILE A 349 11.60 -20.76 -4.60
C ILE A 349 10.56 -21.82 -4.96
N MET A 350 9.66 -22.07 -4.03
CA MET A 350 8.50 -22.92 -4.27
C MET A 350 7.44 -22.18 -5.10
N VAL A 351 6.99 -22.82 -6.17
CA VAL A 351 5.92 -22.35 -7.04
C VAL A 351 4.60 -22.91 -6.55
N GLU A 352 3.85 -22.07 -5.83
CA GLU A 352 2.52 -22.36 -5.28
C GLU A 352 1.59 -21.14 -5.33
N THR A 353 0.29 -21.41 -5.21
CA THR A 353 -0.77 -20.40 -5.04
C THR A 353 -0.75 -19.81 -3.63
N ASP A 354 -1.18 -18.56 -3.49
CA ASP A 354 -1.28 -17.86 -2.23
C ASP A 354 -2.71 -17.89 -1.68
N ASP A 355 -2.85 -18.11 -0.36
CA ASP A 355 -4.10 -17.84 0.33
C ASP A 355 -4.25 -16.33 0.57
N ILE A 356 -5.09 -15.68 -0.24
CA ILE A 356 -5.37 -14.24 -0.17
C ILE A 356 -6.17 -13.84 1.09
N ASP A 357 -6.75 -14.81 1.80
CA ASP A 357 -7.53 -14.60 3.02
C ASP A 357 -6.71 -14.80 4.29
N HIS A 358 -5.54 -15.45 4.18
CA HIS A 358 -4.58 -15.57 5.27
C HIS A 358 -4.14 -14.18 5.80
N PHE A 359 -4.06 -14.02 7.12
CA PHE A 359 -3.72 -12.71 7.71
C PHE A 359 -2.32 -12.20 7.35
N GLY A 360 -1.36 -13.07 7.01
CA GLY A 360 -0.07 -12.63 6.45
C GLY A 360 -0.17 -11.91 5.09
N ASN A 361 -1.30 -12.09 4.39
CA ASN A 361 -1.61 -11.47 3.10
C ASN A 361 -2.63 -10.33 3.20
N ARG A 362 -3.08 -10.03 4.43
CA ARG A 362 -3.95 -8.90 4.74
C ARG A 362 -3.24 -7.95 5.70
N ARG A 363 -3.60 -6.67 5.62
CA ARG A 363 -3.16 -5.64 6.56
C ARG A 363 -4.36 -4.89 7.08
N ILE A 364 -4.26 -4.44 8.32
CA ILE A 364 -5.23 -3.52 8.89
C ILE A 364 -4.81 -2.10 8.49
N ARG A 365 -5.69 -1.38 7.81
CA ARG A 365 -5.60 0.05 7.62
C ARG A 365 -6.42 0.71 8.72
N ASN A 366 -5.73 1.38 9.64
CA ASN A 366 -6.35 2.13 10.72
C ASN A 366 -6.81 3.51 10.24
N VAL A 367 -7.33 4.30 11.19
CA VAL A 367 -7.80 5.68 11.00
C VAL A 367 -6.68 6.59 10.54
#